data_AF-A0A5B0BIZ8-F1
#
_entry.id   AF-A0A5B0BIZ8-F1
#
_cell.length_a   1.000
_cell.length_b   1.000
_cell.length_c   1.000
_cell.angle_alpha   90.00
_cell.angle_beta   90.00
_cell.angle_gamma   90.00
#
_symmetry.space_group_name_H-M   'P 1'
#
loop_
_entity.id
_entity.type
_entity.pdbx_description
1 polymer ?
#
loop_
_entity_poly.entity_id
_entity_poly.type
_entity_poly.pdbx_seq_one_letter_code
_entity_poly.pdbx_strand_id
1 'polypeptide(L)'
;MRKKVLKVDENGYLLFGEDGSIEPVGFNEEDKPIYEILDGYVDTPLPTDEKGWQLPFYLPRWTGEEWVEGKSQSEFDEEAFLDALIPSAEDIANAEFEIKILNILMEVELI
;
A
#
# COMPACT_ATOMS: atom_id res chain seq x y z
N MET A 1 -20.01 4.85 22.01
CA MET A 1 -19.14 5.92 21.48
C MET A 1 -18.18 5.26 20.51
N ARG A 2 -18.06 5.71 19.25
CA ARG A 2 -17.14 5.10 18.28
C ARG A 2 -15.83 5.88 18.26
N LYS A 3 -14.70 5.19 18.15
CA LYS A 3 -13.37 5.81 17.99
C LYS A 3 -12.95 5.69 16.52
N LYS A 4 -12.52 6.80 15.92
CA LYS A 4 -11.94 6.80 14.58
C LYS A 4 -10.53 6.22 14.63
N VAL A 5 -10.22 5.37 13.66
CA VAL A 5 -8.91 4.77 13.44
C VAL A 5 -8.56 4.86 11.96
N LEU A 6 -7.27 4.89 11.67
CA LEU A 6 -6.72 4.94 10.32
C LEU A 6 -6.34 3.52 9.90
N LYS A 7 -6.55 3.16 8.64
CA LYS A 7 -6.14 1.87 8.11
C LYS A 7 -4.85 2.01 7.30
N VAL A 8 -3.93 1.06 7.50
CA VAL A 8 -2.66 0.99 6.79
C VAL A 8 -2.53 -0.33 6.04
N ASP A 9 -1.72 -0.34 4.98
CA ASP A 9 -1.33 -1.54 4.25
C ASP A 9 -0.23 -2.33 4.97
N GLU A 10 0.20 -3.44 4.38
CA GLU A 10 1.29 -4.30 4.90
C GLU A 10 2.65 -3.58 5.00
N ASN A 11 2.84 -2.48 4.28
CA ASN A 11 4.04 -1.66 4.30
C ASN A 11 3.92 -0.48 5.28
N GLY A 12 2.76 -0.28 5.90
CA GLY A 12 2.47 0.80 6.84
C GLY A 12 1.98 2.09 6.18
N TYR A 13 1.66 2.10 4.88
CA TYR A 13 1.11 3.27 4.19
C TYR A 13 -0.40 3.36 4.37
N LEU A 14 -0.91 4.59 4.47
CA LEU A 14 -2.34 4.84 4.62
C LEU A 14 -3.15 4.44 3.39
N LEU A 15 -4.26 3.76 3.65
CA LEU A 15 -5.28 3.49 2.64
C LEU A 15 -6.34 4.62 2.69
N PHE A 16 -6.15 5.65 1.86
CA PHE A 16 -7.08 6.79 1.81
C PHE A 16 -8.49 6.35 1.43
N GLY A 17 -9.48 6.83 2.18
CA GLY A 17 -10.90 6.49 1.99
C GLY A 17 -11.38 5.28 2.77
N GLU A 18 -10.48 4.57 3.48
CA GLU A 18 -10.84 3.52 4.42
C GLU A 18 -10.63 4.00 5.87
N ASP A 19 -11.40 5.02 6.30
CA ASP A 19 -11.42 5.40 7.71
C ASP A 19 -12.20 4.36 8.53
N GLY A 20 -11.50 3.72 9.48
CA GLY A 20 -12.10 2.73 10.36
C GLY A 20 -12.82 3.41 11.52
N SER A 21 -13.89 2.78 11.99
CA SER A 21 -14.53 3.13 13.26
C SER A 21 -14.60 1.88 14.11
N ILE A 22 -13.94 1.89 15.26
CA ILE A 22 -14.02 0.78 16.21
C ILE A 22 -14.99 1.09 17.34
N GLU A 23 -15.71 0.06 17.77
CA GLU A 23 -16.58 0.10 18.94
C GLU A 23 -15.78 -0.37 20.18
N PRO A 24 -16.12 0.13 21.38
CA PRO A 24 -15.45 -0.29 22.58
C PRO A 24 -15.79 -1.75 22.89
N VAL A 25 -14.78 -2.53 23.27
CA VAL A 25 -14.94 -3.92 23.70
C VAL A 25 -15.47 -4.04 25.12
N GLY A 26 -15.44 -2.94 25.88
CA GLY A 26 -15.95 -2.86 27.23
C GLY A 26 -15.72 -1.49 27.86
N PHE A 27 -15.91 -1.39 29.17
CA PHE A 27 -15.60 -0.22 29.97
C PHE A 27 -14.73 -0.64 31.16
N ASN A 28 -13.79 0.22 31.56
CA ASN A 28 -12.97 -0.02 32.74
C ASN A 28 -13.73 0.35 34.03
N GLU A 29 -13.09 0.20 35.19
CA GLU A 29 -13.69 0.50 36.51
C GLU A 29 -14.10 1.98 36.69
N GLU A 30 -13.60 2.89 35.85
CA GLU A 30 -13.94 4.32 35.83
C GLU A 30 -15.02 4.66 34.79
N ASP A 31 -15.70 3.65 34.23
CA ASP A 31 -16.69 3.78 33.15
C ASP A 31 -16.10 4.42 31.86
N LYS A 32 -14.79 4.26 31.63
CA LYS A 32 -14.13 4.68 30.39
C LYS A 32 -14.12 3.54 29.38
N PRO A 33 -14.46 3.80 28.10
CA PRO A 33 -14.47 2.80 27.06
C PRO A 33 -13.07 2.24 26.81
N ILE A 34 -12.95 0.92 26.73
CA ILE A 34 -11.76 0.18 26.34
C ILE A 34 -11.89 -0.16 24.86
N TYR A 35 -10.86 0.15 24.07
CA TYR A 35 -10.81 -0.15 22.64
C TYR A 35 -9.69 -1.14 22.38
N GLU A 36 -9.96 -2.13 21.53
CA GLU A 36 -8.96 -3.05 21.00
C GLU A 36 -8.69 -2.65 19.54
N ILE A 37 -7.44 -2.32 19.24
CA ILE A 37 -7.04 -1.90 17.89
C ILE A 37 -6.58 -3.17 17.15
N LEU A 38 -7.29 -3.48 16.07
CA LEU A 38 -6.96 -4.62 15.21
C LEU A 38 -5.68 -4.34 14.42
N ASP A 39 -4.99 -5.40 14.01
CA ASP A 39 -3.83 -5.31 13.14
C ASP A 39 -4.19 -4.61 11.81
N GLY A 40 -3.27 -3.77 11.32
CA GLY A 40 -3.51 -2.89 10.17
C GLY A 40 -4.34 -1.64 10.47
N TYR A 41 -4.75 -1.40 11.73
CA TYR A 41 -5.37 -0.14 12.15
C TYR A 41 -4.50 0.63 13.14
N VAL A 42 -4.55 1.96 13.06
CA VAL A 42 -3.75 2.89 13.85
C VAL A 42 -4.67 3.95 14.46
N ASP A 43 -4.56 4.17 15.77
CA ASP A 43 -5.34 5.21 16.45
C ASP A 43 -4.57 6.53 16.65
N THR A 44 -3.27 6.53 16.33
CA THR A 44 -2.41 7.72 16.32
C THR A 44 -2.80 8.66 15.20
N PRO A 45 -3.11 9.95 15.48
CA PRO A 45 -3.47 10.91 14.46
C PRO A 45 -2.29 11.18 13.51
N LEU A 46 -2.62 11.60 12.29
CA LEU A 46 -1.62 11.94 11.28
C LEU A 46 -0.77 13.14 11.70
N PRO A 47 0.52 13.16 11.31
CA PRO A 47 1.35 14.34 11.50
C PRO A 47 0.78 15.51 10.69
N THR A 48 0.64 16.66 11.35
CA THR A 48 0.14 17.90 10.75
C THR A 48 1.14 19.03 10.97
N ASP A 49 1.06 20.07 10.13
CA ASP A 49 1.84 21.29 10.31
C ASP A 49 1.34 22.13 11.51
N GLU A 50 2.01 23.23 11.82
CA GLU A 50 1.64 24.16 12.92
C GLU A 50 0.21 24.71 12.80
N LYS A 51 -0.40 24.62 11.61
CA LYS A 51 -1.74 25.09 11.29
C LYS A 51 -2.76 23.94 11.22
N GLY A 52 -2.34 22.70 11.50
CA GLY A 52 -3.18 21.51 11.50
C GLY A 52 -3.46 20.92 10.10
N TRP A 53 -2.72 21.33 9.07
CA TRP A 53 -2.85 20.79 7.71
C TRP A 53 -1.99 19.55 7.54
N GLN A 54 -2.50 18.61 6.74
CA GLN A 54 -1.74 17.42 6.38
C GLN A 54 -0.57 17.79 5.47
N LEU A 55 0.59 17.20 5.77
CA LEU A 55 1.84 17.48 5.06
C LEU A 55 1.73 16.97 3.61
N PRO A 56 1.90 17.83 2.59
CA PRO A 56 1.42 17.54 1.23
C PRO A 56 2.39 16.75 0.35
N PHE A 57 3.65 16.59 0.78
CA PHE A 57 4.72 16.09 -0.11
C PHE A 57 5.06 14.61 0.09
N TYR A 58 4.72 14.04 1.24
CA TYR A 58 5.01 12.66 1.57
C TYR A 58 3.76 11.96 2.06
N LEU A 59 3.65 10.69 1.71
CA LEU A 59 2.69 9.78 2.30
C LEU A 59 3.28 9.26 3.61
N PRO A 60 2.73 9.63 4.78
CA PRO A 60 3.27 9.19 6.05
C PRO A 60 3.14 7.67 6.17
N ARG A 61 4.19 7.05 6.72
CA ARG A 61 4.29 5.60 6.90
C ARG A 61 4.28 5.28 8.38
N TRP A 62 3.48 4.31 8.78
CA TRP A 62 3.42 3.79 10.14
C TRP A 62 4.50 2.74 10.35
N THR A 63 5.30 2.88 11.41
CA THR A 63 6.37 1.92 11.75
C THR A 63 5.91 0.82 12.71
N GLY A 64 4.68 0.92 13.23
CA GLY A 64 4.21 0.15 14.38
C GLY A 64 4.17 0.99 15.67
N GLU A 65 5.00 2.02 15.75
CA GLU A 65 5.12 2.89 16.94
C GLU A 65 4.86 4.36 16.63
N GLU A 66 5.32 4.85 15.47
CA GLU A 66 5.21 6.26 15.08
C GLU A 66 4.99 6.46 13.58
N TRP A 67 4.52 7.67 13.23
CA TRP A 67 4.44 8.13 11.86
C TRP A 67 5.79 8.70 11.43
N VAL A 68 6.36 8.14 10.37
CA VAL A 68 7.58 8.66 9.75
C VAL A 68 7.28 9.24 8.36
N GLU A 69 8.19 10.09 7.88
CA GLU A 69 8.20 10.51 6.49
C GLU A 69 8.36 9.26 5.60
N GLY A 70 7.34 8.99 4.78
CA GLY A 70 7.35 7.89 3.83
C GLY A 70 7.75 8.37 2.44
N LYS A 71 7.27 7.67 1.42
CA LYS A 71 7.58 7.99 0.02
C LYS A 71 6.79 9.20 -0.45
N SER A 72 7.41 9.98 -1.33
CA SER A 72 6.73 10.99 -2.14
C SER A 72 5.83 10.33 -3.18
N GLN A 73 4.83 11.06 -3.66
CA GLN A 73 3.97 10.57 -4.75
C GLN A 73 4.79 10.20 -5.99
N SER A 74 5.84 10.97 -6.30
CA SER A 74 6.71 10.69 -7.45
C SER A 74 7.46 9.36 -7.32
N GLU A 75 7.86 8.96 -6.12
CA GLU A 75 8.50 7.66 -5.91
C GLU A 75 7.51 6.50 -6.10
N PHE A 76 6.26 6.67 -5.66
CA PHE A 76 5.21 5.68 -5.95
C PHE A 76 4.92 5.56 -7.45
N ASP A 77 4.85 6.70 -8.15
CA ASP A 77 4.61 6.72 -9.59
C ASP A 77 5.78 6.09 -10.37
N GLU A 78 7.03 6.33 -9.91
CA GLU A 78 8.23 5.71 -10.48
C GLU A 78 8.24 4.19 -10.27
N GLU A 79 7.92 3.70 -9.07
CA GLU A 79 7.82 2.27 -8.80
C GLU A 79 6.73 1.60 -9.63
N ALA A 80 5.53 2.19 -9.69
CA ALA A 80 4.45 1.68 -10.53
C ALA A 80 4.83 1.63 -12.02
N PHE A 81 5.60 2.63 -12.48
CA PHE A 81 6.15 2.64 -13.83
C PHE A 81 7.18 1.53 -14.05
N LEU A 82 8.12 1.34 -13.11
CA LEU A 82 9.13 0.28 -13.19
C LEU A 82 8.50 -1.11 -13.18
N ASP A 83 7.49 -1.33 -12.34
CA ASP A 83 6.74 -2.59 -12.30
C ASP A 83 5.99 -2.84 -13.61
N ALA A 84 5.46 -1.79 -14.26
CA ALA A 84 4.83 -1.90 -15.56
C ALA A 84 5.80 -2.23 -16.71
N LEU A 85 7.12 -2.05 -16.52
CA LEU A 85 8.14 -2.45 -17.48
C LEU A 85 8.51 -3.94 -17.38
N ILE A 86 8.11 -4.62 -16.31
CA ILE A 86 8.33 -6.05 -16.14
C ILE A 86 7.29 -6.77 -17.01
N PRO A 87 7.70 -7.51 -18.07
CA PRO A 87 6.75 -8.24 -18.90
C PRO A 87 5.97 -9.25 -18.07
N SER A 88 4.70 -9.44 -18.41
CA SER A 88 3.91 -10.47 -17.73
C SER A 88 4.41 -11.87 -18.09
N ALA A 89 4.08 -12.86 -17.26
CA ALA A 89 4.38 -14.25 -17.56
C ALA A 89 3.76 -14.71 -18.89
N GLU A 90 2.61 -14.14 -19.26
CA GLU A 90 1.96 -14.40 -20.55
C GLU A 90 2.75 -13.79 -21.72
N ASP A 91 3.22 -12.55 -21.58
CA ASP A 91 4.06 -11.90 -22.60
C ASP A 91 5.33 -12.71 -22.86
N ILE A 92 5.96 -13.20 -21.79
CA ILE A 92 7.15 -14.04 -21.87
C ILE A 92 6.82 -15.36 -22.58
N ALA A 93 5.75 -16.05 -22.18
CA ALA A 93 5.36 -17.33 -22.77
C ALA A 93 5.04 -17.20 -24.28
N ASN A 94 4.37 -16.11 -24.67
CA ASN A 94 4.07 -15.82 -26.06
C ASN A 94 5.36 -15.57 -26.86
N ALA A 95 6.27 -14.76 -26.33
CA ALA A 95 7.57 -14.50 -26.97
C ALA A 95 8.40 -15.79 -27.13
N GLU A 96 8.44 -16.65 -26.10
CA GLU A 96 9.12 -17.95 -26.16
C GLU A 96 8.52 -18.86 -27.24
N PHE A 97 7.20 -18.86 -27.39
CA PHE A 97 6.51 -19.63 -28.41
C PHE A 97 6.81 -19.13 -29.82
N GLU A 98 6.80 -17.80 -30.04
CA GLU A 98 7.19 -17.18 -31.30
C GLU A 98 8.64 -17.51 -31.67
N ILE A 99 9.57 -17.38 -30.73
CA ILE A 99 10.98 -17.76 -30.93
C ILE A 99 11.10 -19.22 -31.36
N LYS A 100 10.35 -20.13 -30.73
CA LYS A 100 10.36 -21.55 -31.08
C LYS A 100 9.86 -21.79 -32.50
N ILE A 101 8.80 -21.10 -32.93
CA ILE A 101 8.31 -21.19 -34.31
C ILE A 101 9.38 -20.69 -35.28
N LEU A 102 9.97 -19.53 -35.03
CA LEU A 102 11.01 -18.96 -35.88
C LEU A 102 12.21 -19.90 -36.01
N ASN A 103 12.65 -20.51 -34.91
CA ASN A 103 13.73 -21.50 -34.93
C ASN A 103 13.37 -22.72 -35.78
N ILE A 104 12.15 -23.25 -35.65
CA ILE A 104 11.70 -24.38 -36.49
C ILE A 104 11.72 -23.97 -37.97
N LEU A 105 11.16 -22.81 -38.31
CA LEU A 105 11.11 -22.33 -39.69
C LEU A 105 12.51 -22.15 -40.30
N MET A 106 13.48 -21.68 -39.50
CA MET A 106 14.88 -21.61 -39.90
C MET A 106 15.50 -23.01 -40.08
N GLU A 107 15.25 -23.95 -39.18
CA GLU A 107 15.75 -25.34 -39.28
C GLU A 107 15.26 -26.06 -40.53
N VAL A 108 14.05 -25.75 -41.00
CA VAL A 108 13.48 -26.33 -42.22
C VAL A 108 13.69 -25.47 -43.48
N GLU A 109 14.55 -24.44 -43.40
CA GLU A 109 14.88 -23.51 -44.50
C GLU A 109 13.64 -22.87 -45.17
N LEU A 110 12.58 -22.62 -44.39
CA LEU A 110 11.37 -21.95 -44.89
C LEU A 110 11.47 -20.42 -44.82
N ILE A 111 12.47 -19.90 -44.11
CA ILE A 111 12.88 -18.48 -44.05
C ILE A 111 14.40 -18.39 -43.92
#